data_AF-A0A511SXX4-F1
#
_entry.id   AF-A0A511SXX4-F1
#
_cell.length_a   1.000
_cell.length_b   1.000
_cell.length_c   1.000
_cell.angle_alpha   90.00
_cell.angle_beta   90.00
_cell.angle_gamma   90.00
#
_symmetry.space_group_name_H-M   'P 1'
#
loop_
_entity.id
_entity.type
_entity.pdbx_description
1 polymer ?
#
loop_
_entity_poly.entity_id
_entity_poly.type
_entity_poly.pdbx_seq_one_letter_code
_entity_poly.pdbx_strand_id
1 'polypeptide(L)'
;MTAQERVESAAARALKVFPLPSAVLFPHTLIPLHIFEPRYRDMVRDALAGDRVVALAQLETGWEGNYEGRPPMQPIMCAGVIAWDEQVEEGRYNILLQGVSRIRMISELSGDKSYREVRAQVLADHPYQGPEEERLRQAVFELAGRVPPTFAESLLPVAARAGGGMLADVVASAIIPEAERRQQLLVELDVKRRLEAVLADVGELIARLQPVRPSGPLN
;
A
#
# COMPACT_ATOMS: atom_id res chain seq x y z
N MET A 1 19.93 1.56 11.63
CA MET A 1 18.55 1.16 11.96
C MET A 1 17.84 0.85 10.65
N THR A 2 17.31 -0.37 10.50
CA THR A 2 16.59 -0.82 9.30
C THR A 2 15.22 -0.13 9.18
N ALA A 3 14.56 -0.24 8.02
CA ALA A 3 13.20 0.27 7.86
C ALA A 3 12.21 -0.41 8.83
N GLN A 4 12.39 -1.70 9.08
CA GLN A 4 11.59 -2.48 10.02
C GLN A 4 11.75 -1.97 11.46
N GLU A 5 12.99 -1.80 11.93
CA GLU A 5 13.27 -1.30 13.29
C GLU A 5 12.71 0.12 13.52
N ARG A 6 12.75 0.96 12.48
CA ARG A 6 12.13 2.30 12.51
C ARG A 6 10.63 2.22 12.71
N VAL A 7 9.96 1.34 11.96
CA VAL A 7 8.51 1.12 12.08
C VAL A 7 8.13 0.58 13.44
N GLU A 8 8.87 -0.42 13.95
CA GLU A 8 8.62 -1.00 15.28
C GLU A 8 8.76 0.06 16.39
N SER A 9 9.83 0.86 16.34
CA SER A 9 10.07 1.96 17.28
C SER A 9 8.96 3.02 17.23
N ALA A 10 8.56 3.45 16.03
CA ALA A 10 7.49 4.43 15.85
C ALA A 10 6.13 3.90 16.33
N ALA A 11 5.79 2.65 15.97
CA ALA A 11 4.55 1.99 16.34
C ALA A 11 4.38 1.87 17.87
N ALA A 12 5.47 1.57 18.59
CA ALA A 12 5.45 1.48 20.05
C ALA A 12 5.30 2.84 20.77
N ARG A 13 5.70 3.95 20.12
CA ARG A 13 5.77 5.28 20.73
C ARG A 13 4.63 6.19 20.28
N ALA A 14 4.72 6.67 19.05
CA ALA A 14 3.85 7.65 18.42
C ALA A 14 4.04 7.58 16.90
N LEU A 15 3.20 6.80 16.24
CA LEU A 15 3.23 6.61 14.81
C LEU A 15 2.32 7.63 14.15
N LYS A 16 2.91 8.45 13.27
CA LYS A 16 2.23 9.49 12.49
C LYS A 16 1.30 8.83 11.48
N VAL A 17 0.05 9.27 11.41
CA VAL A 17 -0.96 8.69 10.52
C VAL A 17 -1.40 9.68 9.47
N PHE A 18 -1.38 9.23 8.21
CA PHE A 18 -1.93 9.91 7.07
C PHE A 18 -3.23 9.22 6.63
N PRO A 19 -4.40 9.72 7.07
CA PRO A 19 -5.67 9.19 6.62
C PRO A 19 -5.99 9.64 5.19
N LEU A 20 -6.32 8.69 4.33
CA LEU A 20 -6.75 8.96 2.96
C LEU A 20 -8.02 8.14 2.62
N PRO A 21 -8.99 8.71 1.88
CA PRO A 21 -10.20 7.99 1.53
C PRO A 21 -9.97 6.91 0.46
N SER A 22 -9.10 7.22 -0.51
CA SER A 22 -8.98 6.46 -1.76
C SER A 22 -7.61 5.82 -1.97
N ALA A 23 -6.81 5.70 -0.91
CA ALA A 23 -5.47 5.12 -0.99
C ALA A 23 -5.28 4.04 0.06
N VAL A 24 -4.57 2.97 -0.35
CA VAL A 24 -4.12 1.88 0.51
C VAL A 24 -2.69 1.55 0.12
N LEU A 25 -1.82 1.48 1.13
CA LEU A 25 -0.42 1.11 0.98
C LEU A 25 -0.28 -0.37 1.36
N PHE A 26 0.50 -1.13 0.59
CA PHE A 26 0.88 -2.49 0.92
C PHE A 26 2.36 -2.54 1.32
N PRO A 27 2.78 -3.51 2.15
CA PRO A 27 4.19 -3.79 2.35
C PRO A 27 4.92 -4.00 1.01
N HIS A 28 6.16 -3.50 0.93
CA HIS A 28 7.05 -3.60 -0.23
C HIS A 28 6.63 -2.81 -1.48
N THR A 29 5.51 -2.09 -1.44
CA THR A 29 5.06 -1.25 -2.55
C THR A 29 5.40 0.23 -2.30
N LEU A 30 5.38 1.02 -3.37
CA LEU A 30 5.67 2.45 -3.34
C LEU A 30 4.40 3.21 -3.73
N ILE A 31 4.06 4.25 -2.98
CA ILE A 31 3.01 5.19 -3.35
C ILE A 31 3.58 6.61 -3.43
N PRO A 32 3.51 7.28 -4.59
CA PRO A 32 3.83 8.70 -4.69
C PRO A 32 2.68 9.52 -4.10
N LEU A 33 3.00 10.52 -3.28
CA LEU A 33 2.01 11.37 -2.61
C LEU A 33 2.39 12.84 -2.76
N HIS A 34 1.42 13.66 -3.13
CA HIS A 34 1.53 15.13 -3.10
C HIS A 34 0.89 15.66 -1.82
N ILE A 35 1.68 16.36 -1.00
CA ILE A 35 1.33 16.79 0.34
C ILE A 35 1.15 18.30 0.35
N PHE A 36 -0.11 18.72 0.34
CA PHE A 36 -0.47 20.14 0.27
C PHE A 36 -1.23 20.65 1.50
N GLU A 37 -2.00 19.80 2.18
CA GLU A 37 -2.74 20.20 3.39
C GLU A 37 -1.77 20.58 4.53
N PRO A 38 -1.99 21.71 5.23
CA PRO A 38 -1.10 22.18 6.31
C PRO A 38 -0.80 21.11 7.37
N ARG A 39 -1.82 20.38 7.85
CA ARG A 39 -1.66 19.30 8.84
C ARG A 39 -0.68 18.20 8.38
N TYR A 40 -0.73 17.83 7.10
CA TYR A 40 0.12 16.77 6.58
C TYR A 40 1.51 17.28 6.18
N ARG A 41 1.64 18.58 5.87
CA ARG A 41 2.95 19.22 5.72
C ARG A 41 3.71 19.23 7.05
N ASP A 42 3.02 19.51 8.16
CA ASP A 42 3.59 19.40 9.50
C ASP A 42 3.99 17.95 9.83
N MET A 43 3.12 16.98 9.50
CA MET A 43 3.39 15.55 9.66
C MET A 43 4.66 15.12 8.92
N VAL A 44 4.78 15.50 7.64
CA VAL A 44 5.96 15.14 6.82
C VAL A 44 7.22 15.81 7.35
N ARG A 45 7.16 17.08 7.74
CA ARG A 45 8.30 17.77 8.37
C ARG A 45 8.78 17.04 9.63
N ASP A 46 7.85 16.66 10.49
CA ASP A 46 8.17 15.94 11.73
C ASP A 46 8.67 14.51 11.46
N ALA A 47 8.15 13.84 10.42
CA ALA A 47 8.67 12.55 9.98
C ALA A 47 10.11 12.69 9.46
N LEU A 48 10.37 13.63 8.55
CA LEU A 48 11.69 13.85 7.95
C LEU A 48 12.76 14.25 8.98
N ALA A 49 12.40 15.01 10.00
CA ALA A 49 13.28 15.38 11.11
C ALA A 49 13.58 14.23 12.08
N GLY A 50 12.80 13.13 12.03
CA GLY A 50 12.89 12.01 12.94
C GLY A 50 13.10 10.67 12.24
N ASP A 51 12.13 9.78 12.41
CA ASP A 51 12.19 8.40 11.95
C ASP A 51 11.81 8.20 10.48
N ARG A 52 11.36 9.24 9.77
CA ARG A 52 10.71 9.23 8.44
C ARG A 52 9.64 8.14 8.26
N VAL A 53 8.98 7.73 9.33
CA VAL A 53 7.90 6.73 9.31
C VAL A 53 6.54 7.43 9.28
N VAL A 54 5.67 6.97 8.39
CA VAL A 54 4.26 7.39 8.30
C VAL A 54 3.42 6.14 8.05
N ALA A 55 2.29 6.03 8.75
CA ALA A 55 1.27 5.04 8.43
C ALA A 55 0.20 5.63 7.53
N LEU A 56 -0.15 4.91 6.46
CA LEU A 56 -1.24 5.28 5.57
C LEU A 56 -2.47 4.47 5.93
N ALA A 57 -3.51 5.16 6.43
CA ALA A 57 -4.75 4.55 6.89
C ALA A 57 -5.90 4.91 5.94
N GLN A 58 -6.68 3.91 5.53
CA GLN A 58 -7.91 4.18 4.80
C GLN A 58 -8.98 4.73 5.76
N LEU A 59 -9.74 5.74 5.33
CA LEU A 59 -10.93 6.19 6.05
C LEU A 59 -12.06 5.15 5.99
N GLU A 60 -12.85 5.05 7.05
CA GLU A 60 -14.10 4.27 7.03
C GLU A 60 -15.17 4.97 6.16
N THR A 61 -16.16 4.22 5.66
CA THR A 61 -17.28 4.77 4.90
C THR A 61 -18.05 5.83 5.69
N GLY A 62 -18.54 6.88 5.02
CA GLY A 62 -19.26 7.98 5.67
C GLY A 62 -18.35 9.05 6.29
N TRP A 63 -17.09 9.11 5.86
CA TRP A 63 -16.10 10.08 6.30
C TRP A 63 -16.36 11.50 5.77
N GLU A 64 -17.12 11.63 4.68
CA GLU A 64 -17.26 12.86 3.88
C GLU A 64 -17.73 14.04 4.73
N GLY A 65 -18.72 13.81 5.60
CA GLY A 65 -19.28 14.85 6.47
C GLY A 65 -18.34 15.33 7.59
N ASN A 66 -17.21 14.64 7.81
CA ASN A 66 -16.28 14.91 8.91
C ASN A 66 -14.81 14.91 8.45
N TYR A 67 -14.51 15.10 7.16
CA TYR A 67 -13.14 15.04 6.63
C TYR A 67 -12.17 16.03 7.30
N GLU A 68 -12.66 17.25 7.53
CA GLU A 68 -11.91 18.33 8.20
C GLU A 68 -11.69 18.06 9.70
N GLY A 69 -12.53 17.21 10.29
CA GLY A 69 -12.43 16.82 11.68
C GLY A 69 -11.53 15.59 11.86
N ARG A 70 -12.09 14.56 12.50
CA ARG A 70 -11.40 13.30 12.82
C ARG A 70 -12.28 12.13 12.38
N PRO A 71 -12.41 11.88 11.07
CA PRO A 71 -13.23 10.77 10.59
C PRO A 71 -12.62 9.43 11.04
N PRO A 72 -13.44 8.40 11.30
CA PRO A 72 -12.94 7.07 11.64
C PRO A 72 -12.00 6.50 10.57
N MET A 73 -11.01 5.74 11.01
CA MET A 73 -10.02 5.08 10.15
C MET A 73 -10.09 3.58 10.33
N GLN A 74 -9.80 2.84 9.27
CA GLN A 74 -9.60 1.41 9.35
C GLN A 74 -8.52 1.08 10.39
N PRO A 75 -8.76 0.11 11.30
CA PRO A 75 -7.85 -0.17 12.42
C PRO A 75 -6.57 -0.87 11.97
N ILE A 76 -6.59 -1.55 10.82
CA ILE A 76 -5.40 -2.15 10.22
C ILE A 76 -4.98 -1.30 9.02
N MET A 77 -3.71 -0.93 8.99
CA MET A 77 -3.12 -0.03 8.01
C MET A 77 -1.70 -0.45 7.69
N CYS A 78 -1.02 0.23 6.76
CA CYS A 78 0.39 -0.04 6.47
C CYS A 78 1.27 1.12 6.93
N ALA A 79 2.29 0.79 7.72
CA ALA A 79 3.38 1.69 8.04
C ALA A 79 4.45 1.62 6.95
N GLY A 80 4.89 2.79 6.50
CA GLY A 80 5.92 2.93 5.49
C GLY A 80 7.00 3.93 5.89
N VAL A 81 8.09 3.92 5.15
CA VAL A 81 9.19 4.89 5.26
C VAL A 81 9.19 5.82 4.07
N ILE A 82 9.39 7.12 4.31
CA ILE A 82 9.60 8.09 3.25
C ILE A 82 10.96 7.78 2.61
N ALA A 83 10.91 7.15 1.43
CA ALA A 83 12.08 6.70 0.68
C ALA A 83 12.70 7.82 -0.15
N TRP A 84 11.87 8.77 -0.58
CA TRP A 84 12.29 9.97 -1.29
C TRP A 84 11.34 11.13 -0.94
N ASP A 85 11.89 12.33 -0.91
CA ASP A 85 11.15 13.56 -0.65
C ASP A 85 11.72 14.72 -1.46
N GLU A 86 10.84 15.62 -1.88
CA GLU A 86 11.16 16.88 -2.52
C GLU A 86 10.22 17.95 -1.95
N GLN A 87 10.80 18.98 -1.35
CA GLN A 87 10.05 20.17 -0.98
C GLN A 87 9.85 21.04 -2.23
N VAL A 88 8.59 21.36 -2.52
CA VAL A 88 8.22 22.23 -3.63
C VAL A 88 7.70 23.57 -3.11
N GLU A 89 7.20 24.42 -4.02
CA GLU A 89 6.72 25.77 -3.69
C GLU A 89 5.70 25.78 -2.54
N GLU A 90 5.70 26.90 -1.80
CA GLU A 90 4.80 27.13 -0.66
C GLU A 90 4.92 26.10 0.48
N GLY A 91 6.00 25.32 0.52
CA GLY A 91 6.29 24.34 1.56
C GLY A 91 5.45 23.07 1.48
N ARG A 92 4.93 22.75 0.29
CA ARG A 92 4.33 21.45 -0.05
C ARG A 92 5.43 20.42 -0.27
N TYR A 93 5.07 19.13 -0.29
CA TYR A 93 6.03 18.06 -0.55
C TYR A 93 5.52 17.10 -1.63
N ASN A 94 6.42 16.63 -2.48
CA ASN A 94 6.27 15.35 -3.14
C ASN A 94 7.03 14.32 -2.32
N ILE A 95 6.40 13.20 -1.97
CA ILE A 95 7.07 12.10 -1.28
C ILE A 95 6.83 10.78 -2.00
N LEU A 96 7.78 9.87 -1.87
CA LEU A 96 7.62 8.47 -2.21
C LEU A 96 7.61 7.64 -0.93
N LEU A 97 6.46 7.10 -0.56
CA LEU A 97 6.28 6.31 0.65
C LEU A 97 6.41 4.82 0.31
N GLN A 98 7.40 4.14 0.90
CA GLN A 98 7.61 2.71 0.74
C GLN A 98 6.97 1.95 1.90
N GLY A 99 6.02 1.07 1.60
CA GLY A 99 5.38 0.22 2.61
C GLY A 99 6.36 -0.78 3.21
N VAL A 100 6.27 -0.98 4.52
CA VAL A 100 7.18 -1.84 5.27
C VAL A 100 6.43 -2.95 5.99
N SER A 101 5.41 -2.60 6.76
CA SER A 101 4.70 -3.56 7.61
C SER A 101 3.22 -3.22 7.75
N ARG A 102 2.40 -4.26 7.87
CA ARG A 102 1.04 -4.15 8.36
C ARG A 102 1.07 -3.81 9.85
N ILE A 103 0.18 -2.92 10.27
CA ILE A 103 0.05 -2.55 11.67
C ILE A 103 -1.41 -2.50 12.07
N ARG A 104 -1.70 -2.83 13.34
CA ARG A 104 -2.99 -2.64 13.98
C ARG A 104 -2.91 -1.48 14.95
N MET A 105 -3.75 -0.47 14.75
CA MET A 105 -3.95 0.61 15.71
C MET A 105 -4.45 0.03 17.04
N ILE A 106 -3.77 0.37 18.13
CA ILE A 106 -4.16 0.02 19.50
C ILE A 106 -4.92 1.19 20.14
N SER A 107 -4.41 2.41 19.95
CA SER A 107 -5.04 3.63 20.46
C SER A 107 -4.57 4.86 19.70
N GLU A 108 -5.47 5.80 19.45
CA GLU A 108 -5.07 7.16 19.09
C GLU A 108 -4.44 7.88 20.29
N LEU A 109 -3.39 8.64 20.01
CA LEU A 109 -2.77 9.52 21.00
C LEU A 109 -3.49 10.86 21.00
N SER A 110 -3.77 11.36 22.20
CA SER A 110 -4.19 12.74 22.41
C SER A 110 -2.96 13.64 22.38
N GLY A 111 -3.05 14.77 21.68
CA GLY A 111 -1.97 15.74 21.61
C GLY A 111 -2.35 16.95 20.76
N ASP A 112 -1.50 17.98 20.81
CA ASP A 112 -1.73 19.28 20.15
C ASP A 112 -1.22 19.31 18.70
N LYS A 113 -0.80 18.16 18.16
CA LYS A 113 -0.37 18.03 16.76
C LYS A 113 -1.56 18.25 15.82
N SER A 114 -1.29 18.90 14.69
CA SER A 114 -2.28 19.13 13.63
C SER A 114 -2.67 17.83 12.88
N TYR A 115 -1.88 16.78 13.02
CA TYR A 115 -2.08 15.44 12.46
C TYR A 115 -2.28 14.39 13.56
N ARG A 116 -2.76 13.20 13.17
CA ARG A 116 -3.05 12.10 14.11
C ARG A 116 -1.81 11.26 14.38
N GLU A 117 -1.68 10.84 15.62
CA GLU A 117 -0.67 9.86 16.04
C GLU A 117 -1.36 8.69 16.73
N VAL A 118 -0.78 7.49 16.57
CA VAL A 118 -1.30 6.25 17.18
C VAL A 118 -0.20 5.47 17.87
N ARG A 119 -0.56 4.68 18.87
CA ARG A 119 0.19 3.46 19.19
C ARG A 119 -0.37 2.32 18.38
N ALA A 120 0.52 1.50 17.86
CA ALA A 120 0.16 0.39 17.01
C ALA A 120 1.00 -0.86 17.31
N GLN A 121 0.45 -2.01 16.95
CA GLN A 121 1.14 -3.29 16.95
C GLN A 121 1.53 -3.64 15.52
N VAL A 122 2.79 -4.01 15.30
CA VAL A 122 3.23 -4.60 14.03
C VAL A 122 2.64 -5.99 13.88
N LEU A 123 2.05 -6.27 12.73
CA LEU A 123 1.43 -7.54 12.41
C LEU A 123 2.35 -8.36 11.52
N ALA A 124 2.58 -9.61 11.90
CA ALA A 124 3.26 -10.59 11.06
C ALA A 124 2.22 -11.34 10.22
N ASP A 125 2.61 -11.67 8.99
CA ASP A 125 1.87 -12.60 8.15
C ASP A 125 1.89 -14.01 8.75
N HIS A 126 0.83 -14.79 8.53
CA HIS A 126 0.87 -16.23 8.71
C HIS A 126 1.49 -16.84 7.45
N PRO A 127 2.74 -17.35 7.54
CA PRO A 127 3.48 -17.78 6.35
C PRO A 127 2.81 -18.98 5.70
N TYR A 128 2.91 -19.03 4.37
CA TYR A 128 2.37 -20.11 3.58
C TYR A 128 3.37 -20.55 2.52
N GLN A 129 3.42 -21.86 2.26
CA GLN A 129 4.16 -22.46 1.16
C GLN A 129 3.24 -23.46 0.46
N GLY A 130 3.00 -23.25 -0.83
CA GLY A 130 2.09 -24.07 -1.62
C GLY A 130 1.96 -23.59 -3.07
N PRO A 131 1.16 -24.29 -3.88
CA PRO A 131 1.07 -24.05 -5.31
C PRO A 131 0.45 -22.70 -5.69
N GLU A 132 -0.24 -22.03 -4.77
CA GLU A 132 -0.95 -20.76 -5.01
C GLU A 132 0.00 -19.64 -5.43
N GLU A 133 1.24 -19.65 -4.92
CA GLU A 133 2.26 -18.69 -5.35
C GLU A 133 2.58 -18.84 -6.84
N GLU A 134 2.84 -20.08 -7.28
CA GLU A 134 3.15 -20.36 -8.69
C GLU A 134 1.93 -20.14 -9.59
N ARG A 135 0.72 -20.50 -9.13
CA ARG A 135 -0.52 -20.19 -9.85
C ARG A 135 -0.69 -18.69 -10.06
N LEU A 136 -0.40 -17.88 -9.05
CA LEU A 136 -0.45 -16.43 -9.17
C LEU A 136 0.60 -15.90 -10.16
N ARG A 137 1.83 -16.42 -10.14
CA ARG A 137 2.86 -16.06 -11.14
C ARG A 137 2.41 -16.37 -12.56
N GLN A 138 1.83 -17.55 -12.78
CA GLN A 138 1.31 -17.96 -14.08
C GLN A 138 0.18 -17.05 -14.56
N ALA A 139 -0.75 -16.70 -13.68
CA ALA A 139 -1.81 -15.76 -13.99
C ALA A 139 -1.27 -14.35 -14.31
N VAL A 140 -0.26 -13.88 -13.57
CA VAL A 140 0.42 -12.59 -13.87
C VAL A 140 1.11 -12.64 -15.24
N PHE A 141 1.74 -13.76 -15.59
CA PHE A 141 2.35 -13.95 -16.91
C PHE A 141 1.29 -13.95 -18.04
N GLU A 142 0.15 -14.61 -17.83
CA GLU A 142 -0.96 -14.54 -18.78
C GLU A 142 -1.51 -13.11 -18.92
N LEU A 143 -1.70 -12.41 -17.79
CA LEU A 143 -2.14 -11.01 -17.77
C LEU A 143 -1.17 -10.11 -18.55
N ALA A 144 0.13 -10.35 -18.44
CA ALA A 144 1.16 -9.59 -19.16
C ALA A 144 0.97 -9.62 -20.69
N GLY A 145 0.41 -10.71 -21.24
CA GLY A 145 0.05 -10.80 -22.67
C GLY A 145 -1.22 -10.04 -23.07
N ARG A 146 -1.95 -9.47 -22.11
CA ARG A 146 -3.25 -8.79 -22.31
C ARG A 146 -3.25 -7.31 -21.93
N VAL A 147 -2.14 -6.81 -21.43
CA VAL A 147 -1.96 -5.42 -20.96
C VAL A 147 -0.90 -4.70 -21.79
N PRO A 148 -0.80 -3.36 -21.74
CA PRO A 148 0.24 -2.62 -22.44
C PRO A 148 1.65 -3.12 -22.07
N PRO A 149 2.59 -3.20 -23.03
CA PRO A 149 3.95 -3.68 -22.77
C PRO A 149 4.66 -2.94 -21.62
N THR A 150 4.48 -1.62 -21.54
CA THR A 150 5.04 -0.78 -20.47
C THR A 150 4.57 -1.21 -19.07
N PHE A 151 3.31 -1.61 -18.95
CA PHE A 151 2.77 -2.13 -17.69
C PHE A 151 3.35 -3.51 -17.39
N ALA A 152 3.36 -4.42 -18.36
CA ALA A 152 3.93 -5.76 -18.21
C ALA A 152 5.42 -5.72 -17.80
N GLU A 153 6.22 -4.87 -18.44
CA GLU A 153 7.64 -4.66 -18.17
C GLU A 153 7.91 -4.15 -16.74
N SER A 154 6.97 -3.41 -16.16
CA SER A 154 7.05 -2.97 -14.76
C SER A 154 6.62 -4.05 -13.76
N LEU A 155 5.59 -4.84 -14.08
CA LEU A 155 5.01 -5.83 -13.18
C LEU A 155 5.83 -7.14 -13.12
N LEU A 156 6.22 -7.68 -14.27
CA LEU A 156 6.85 -9.00 -14.37
C LEU A 156 8.14 -9.12 -13.54
N PRO A 157 9.10 -8.17 -13.58
CA PRO A 157 10.34 -8.30 -12.81
C PRO A 157 10.10 -8.27 -11.29
N VAL A 158 9.13 -7.47 -10.84
CA VAL A 158 8.78 -7.35 -9.43
C VAL A 158 8.08 -8.63 -8.95
N ALA A 159 7.09 -9.10 -9.72
CA ALA A 159 6.42 -10.36 -9.44
C ALA A 159 7.41 -11.52 -9.38
N ALA A 160 8.31 -11.67 -10.36
CA ALA A 160 9.30 -12.75 -10.43
C ALA A 160 10.25 -12.82 -9.23
N ARG A 161 10.52 -11.70 -8.55
CA ARG A 161 11.41 -11.63 -7.38
C ARG A 161 10.67 -11.73 -6.05
N ALA A 162 9.38 -11.41 -6.01
CA ALA A 162 8.54 -11.48 -4.83
C ALA A 162 8.09 -12.91 -4.55
N GLY A 163 7.94 -13.31 -3.29
CA GLY A 163 7.41 -14.62 -2.89
C GLY A 163 6.39 -14.51 -1.74
N GLY A 164 5.57 -15.53 -1.54
CA GLY A 164 4.52 -15.59 -0.53
C GLY A 164 3.67 -14.32 -0.45
N GLY A 165 3.58 -13.75 0.75
CA GLY A 165 2.79 -12.55 1.02
C GLY A 165 3.20 -11.33 0.19
N MET A 166 4.48 -11.18 -0.12
CA MET A 166 5.00 -10.09 -0.94
C MET A 166 4.47 -10.17 -2.38
N LEU A 167 4.36 -11.38 -2.96
CA LEU A 167 3.83 -11.55 -4.30
C LEU A 167 2.37 -11.06 -4.37
N ALA A 168 1.55 -11.45 -3.40
CA ALA A 168 0.17 -10.98 -3.32
C ALA A 168 0.10 -9.45 -3.23
N ASP A 169 0.92 -8.85 -2.38
CA ASP A 169 0.93 -7.40 -2.11
C ASP A 169 1.34 -6.57 -3.34
N VAL A 170 2.42 -6.96 -4.03
CA VAL A 170 2.89 -6.24 -5.22
C VAL A 170 1.92 -6.37 -6.39
N VAL A 171 1.33 -7.55 -6.57
CA VAL A 171 0.35 -7.79 -7.65
C VAL A 171 -0.95 -7.03 -7.36
N ALA A 172 -1.49 -7.12 -6.14
CA ALA A 172 -2.69 -6.38 -5.74
C ALA A 172 -2.50 -4.86 -5.94
N SER A 173 -1.37 -4.32 -5.51
CA SER A 173 -1.05 -2.90 -5.67
C SER A 173 -0.97 -2.45 -7.13
N ALA A 174 -0.61 -3.34 -8.05
CA ALA A 174 -0.49 -3.04 -9.46
C ALA A 174 -1.84 -3.09 -10.21
N ILE A 175 -2.70 -4.05 -9.90
CA ILE A 175 -3.85 -4.37 -10.76
C ILE A 175 -5.22 -3.95 -10.21
N ILE A 176 -5.35 -3.80 -8.88
CA ILE A 176 -6.64 -3.55 -8.22
C ILE A 176 -6.76 -2.05 -7.98
N PRO A 177 -7.65 -1.29 -8.64
CA PRO A 177 -7.79 0.14 -8.39
C PRO A 177 -8.65 0.48 -7.16
N GLU A 178 -9.57 -0.40 -6.77
CA GLU A 178 -10.57 -0.10 -5.74
C GLU A 178 -9.96 -0.13 -4.33
N ALA A 179 -10.00 1.02 -3.64
CA ALA A 179 -9.42 1.17 -2.30
C ALA A 179 -10.04 0.20 -1.27
N GLU A 180 -11.35 -0.02 -1.33
CA GLU A 180 -12.04 -0.99 -0.46
C GLU A 180 -11.51 -2.41 -0.67
N ARG A 181 -11.36 -2.86 -1.92
CA ARG A 181 -10.79 -4.18 -2.22
C ARG A 181 -9.34 -4.29 -1.78
N ARG A 182 -8.54 -3.24 -1.99
CA ARG A 182 -7.16 -3.20 -1.48
C ARG A 182 -7.11 -3.32 0.05
N GLN A 183 -8.02 -2.65 0.75
CA GLN A 183 -8.08 -2.71 2.21
C GLN A 183 -8.46 -4.12 2.70
N GLN A 184 -9.42 -4.80 2.04
CA GLN A 184 -9.75 -6.20 2.34
C GLN A 184 -8.51 -7.11 2.24
N LEU A 185 -7.68 -6.91 1.22
CA LEU A 185 -6.43 -7.66 1.04
C LEU A 185 -5.34 -7.25 2.03
N LEU A 186 -5.29 -5.98 2.43
CA LEU A 186 -4.34 -5.50 3.42
C LEU A 186 -4.59 -6.13 4.79
N VAL A 187 -5.86 -6.31 5.17
CA VAL A 187 -6.21 -6.88 6.50
C VAL A 187 -6.11 -8.40 6.59
N GLU A 188 -6.06 -9.10 5.45
CA GLU A 188 -5.88 -10.56 5.43
C GLU A 188 -4.41 -10.90 5.74
N LEU A 189 -4.16 -11.53 6.88
CA LEU A 189 -2.82 -11.92 7.33
C LEU A 189 -2.45 -13.35 6.91
N ASP A 190 -3.43 -14.17 6.54
CA ASP A 190 -3.19 -15.50 5.98
C ASP A 190 -2.72 -15.36 4.52
N VAL A 191 -1.44 -15.68 4.30
CA VAL A 191 -0.81 -15.54 2.99
C VAL A 191 -1.49 -16.43 1.94
N LYS A 192 -1.98 -17.62 2.31
CA LYS A 192 -2.67 -18.50 1.37
C LYS A 192 -3.94 -17.83 0.87
N ARG A 193 -4.78 -17.38 1.80
CA ARG A 193 -6.07 -16.72 1.47
C ARG A 193 -5.85 -15.46 0.65
N ARG A 194 -4.80 -14.70 0.97
CA ARG A 194 -4.44 -13.49 0.23
C ARG A 194 -3.98 -13.81 -1.20
N LEU A 195 -3.15 -14.84 -1.38
CA LEU A 195 -2.74 -15.32 -2.72
C LEU A 195 -3.95 -15.79 -3.54
N GLU A 196 -4.85 -16.58 -2.94
CA GLU A 196 -6.08 -17.07 -3.60
C GLU A 196 -7.00 -15.90 -4.01
N ALA A 197 -7.17 -14.91 -3.13
CA ALA A 197 -7.99 -13.73 -3.40
C ALA A 197 -7.41 -12.91 -4.55
N VAL A 198 -6.10 -12.61 -4.53
CA VAL A 198 -5.44 -11.86 -5.61
C VAL A 198 -5.44 -12.65 -6.91
N LEU A 199 -5.29 -13.97 -6.87
CA LEU A 199 -5.40 -14.83 -8.05
C LEU A 199 -6.80 -14.72 -8.68
N ALA A 200 -7.86 -14.69 -7.87
CA ALA A 200 -9.21 -14.47 -8.36
C ALA A 200 -9.36 -13.09 -9.02
N ASP A 201 -8.84 -12.03 -8.39
CA ASP A 201 -8.86 -10.66 -8.93
C ASP A 201 -8.11 -10.57 -10.28
N VAL A 202 -6.95 -11.24 -10.41
CA VAL A 202 -6.22 -11.36 -11.68
C VAL A 202 -7.06 -12.08 -12.73
N GLY A 203 -7.68 -13.21 -12.36
CA GLY A 203 -8.53 -13.99 -13.27
C GLY A 203 -9.71 -13.20 -13.81
N GLU A 204 -10.37 -12.41 -12.96
CA GLU A 204 -11.45 -11.51 -13.36
C GLU A 204 -10.98 -10.39 -14.30
N LEU A 205 -9.79 -9.83 -14.04
CA LEU A 205 -9.19 -8.84 -14.94
C LEU A 205 -8.87 -9.46 -16.30
N ILE A 206 -8.24 -10.64 -16.33
CA ILE A 206 -7.96 -11.40 -17.55
C ILE A 206 -9.25 -11.66 -18.35
N ALA A 207 -10.34 -12.04 -17.69
CA ALA A 207 -11.63 -12.31 -18.34
C ALA A 207 -12.27 -11.05 -18.96
N ARG A 208 -12.04 -9.87 -18.36
CA ARG A 208 -12.51 -8.57 -18.89
C ARG A 208 -11.65 -8.06 -20.05
N LEU A 209 -10.36 -8.41 -20.08
CA LEU A 209 -9.44 -8.00 -21.13
C LEU A 209 -9.55 -8.91 -22.35
N GLN A 210 -9.85 -8.32 -23.51
CA GLN A 210 -9.73 -9.04 -24.78
C GLN A 210 -8.25 -9.36 -25.05
N PRO A 211 -7.93 -10.49 -25.70
CA PRO A 211 -6.56 -10.77 -26.13
C PRO A 211 -6.05 -9.64 -27.04
N VAL A 212 -4.85 -9.13 -26.78
CA VAL A 212 -4.21 -8.16 -27.67
C VAL A 212 -3.98 -8.85 -29.02
N ARG A 213 -4.66 -8.40 -30.08
CA ARG A 213 -4.37 -8.89 -31.43
C ARG A 213 -2.93 -8.49 -31.76
N PRO A 214 -2.08 -9.41 -32.24
CA PRO A 214 -0.73 -9.05 -32.66
C PRO A 214 -0.82 -8.01 -33.78
N SER A 215 -0.28 -6.83 -33.54
CA SER A 215 -0.12 -5.77 -34.55
C SER A 215 1.23 -5.93 -35.24
N GLY A 216 1.25 -6.64 -36.37
CA GLY A 216 2.40 -6.79 -37.28
C GLY A 216 1.99 -7.56 -38.54
N PRO A 217 2.53 -7.26 -39.73
CA PRO A 217 1.84 -7.47 -40.99
C PRO A 217 1.73 -8.96 -41.35
N LEU A 218 0.57 -9.35 -41.89
CA LEU A 218 0.47 -10.51 -42.76
C LEU A 218 0.77 -10.03 -44.18
N ASN A 219 2.05 -10.08 -44.53
CA ASN A 219 2.65 -9.85 -45.85
C ASN A 219 2.66 -8.41 -46.39
#